data_AF-A0A2E1V4T6-F1
#
_entry.id   AF-A0A2E1V4T6-F1
#
_cell.length_a   1.000
_cell.length_b   1.000
_cell.length_c   1.000
_cell.angle_alpha   90.00
_cell.angle_beta   90.00
_cell.angle_gamma   90.00
#
_symmetry.space_group_name_H-M   'P 1'
#
loop_
_entity.id
_entity.type
_entity.pdbx_description
1 polymer ?
#
loop_
_entity_poly.entity_id
_entity_poly.type
_entity_poly.pdbx_seq_one_letter_code
_entity_poly.pdbx_strand_id
1 'polypeptide(L)'
;WCGNQSPTAIQSACAAEVGLEPDQVTVTTTLMGGGFGRRGEADVAVIAARIARKRPGVPIKLTWSREEDMRRDFYRPAAMARMRGVVDGGQAVAVDVSFAAASVIKQSMVREALNPLSQEQANLSGSDPEGLSGAYDQPYRIPHYRVRGHVTPSALPIGYWRAVGASYGGFFFDSFIDEMAHAAGQDPLAFRIAMAREEHAPSAAVLETVGAMSNWSDAPAQGRALGVGFTYSFGSPVAQVIEVARRGDGSIGLEKVWIAADVGVALDPVNIEAQLTGGCLFGLSAAVMGEITFDRGEAQQSNFYDYDALRMGAAPAFEVQVLENASYLGGVGEIGTPPAAPALGNALFALTGNRVRRLPFNQAFDFA
;
A
#
# COMPACT_ATOMS: atom_id res chain seq x y z
N TRP A 1 -12.06 -19.52 -17.93
CA TRP A 1 -12.84 -19.33 -16.69
C TRP A 1 -11.87 -19.07 -15.56
N CYS A 2 -11.75 -17.82 -15.11
CA CYS A 2 -10.98 -17.47 -13.90
C CYS A 2 -11.40 -16.08 -13.39
N GLY A 3 -11.29 -15.85 -12.08
CA GLY A 3 -11.37 -14.50 -11.53
C GLY A 3 -10.09 -13.74 -11.86
N ASN A 4 -10.19 -12.54 -12.41
CA ASN A 4 -9.06 -11.75 -12.90
C ASN A 4 -9.34 -10.25 -12.86
N GLN A 5 -8.29 -9.44 -12.89
CA GLN A 5 -8.36 -7.97 -12.91
C GLN A 5 -8.20 -7.39 -14.33
N SER A 6 -7.66 -8.16 -15.29
CA SER A 6 -7.34 -7.70 -16.64
C SER A 6 -7.76 -8.73 -17.70
N PRO A 7 -9.06 -8.86 -18.03
CA PRO A 7 -9.56 -9.95 -18.88
C PRO A 7 -9.02 -9.89 -20.31
N THR A 8 -8.83 -8.69 -20.85
CA THR A 8 -8.26 -8.46 -22.20
C THR A 8 -6.79 -8.86 -22.26
N ALA A 9 -5.98 -8.47 -21.27
CA ALA A 9 -4.57 -8.86 -21.19
C ALA A 9 -4.42 -10.39 -21.09
N ILE A 10 -5.24 -11.04 -20.26
CA ILE A 10 -5.25 -12.50 -20.13
C ILE A 10 -5.65 -13.18 -21.43
N GLN A 11 -6.66 -12.66 -22.15
CA GLN A 11 -7.07 -13.18 -23.45
C GLN A 11 -5.91 -13.16 -24.44
N SER A 12 -5.26 -12.00 -24.60
CA SER A 12 -4.12 -11.83 -25.50
C SER A 12 -2.95 -12.75 -25.13
N ALA A 13 -2.61 -12.84 -23.84
CA ALA A 13 -1.52 -13.70 -23.37
C ALA A 13 -1.82 -15.19 -23.60
N CYS A 14 -3.05 -15.63 -23.33
CA CYS A 14 -3.44 -17.03 -23.58
C CYS A 14 -3.47 -17.36 -25.06
N ALA A 15 -3.99 -16.47 -25.92
CA ALA A 15 -4.02 -16.64 -27.37
C ALA A 15 -2.60 -16.77 -27.94
N ALA A 16 -1.69 -15.86 -27.54
CA ALA A 16 -0.29 -15.91 -27.94
C ALA A 16 0.40 -17.22 -27.51
N GLU A 17 0.16 -17.69 -26.27
CA GLU A 17 0.74 -18.95 -25.76
C GLU A 17 0.32 -20.17 -26.60
N VAL A 18 -0.91 -20.21 -27.08
CA VAL A 18 -1.41 -21.36 -27.86
C VAL A 18 -1.32 -21.18 -29.38
N GLY A 19 -0.83 -20.03 -29.85
CA GLY A 19 -0.69 -19.71 -31.28
C GLY A 19 -2.03 -19.46 -31.97
N LEU A 20 -2.93 -18.75 -31.29
CA LEU A 20 -4.23 -18.34 -31.81
C LEU A 20 -4.34 -16.81 -31.83
N GLU A 21 -5.29 -16.30 -32.60
CA GLU A 21 -5.70 -14.91 -32.53
C GLU A 21 -6.59 -14.65 -31.29
N PRO A 22 -6.57 -13.44 -30.70
CA PRO A 22 -7.35 -13.14 -29.51
C PRO A 22 -8.85 -13.41 -29.64
N ASP A 23 -9.44 -13.18 -30.82
CA ASP A 23 -10.86 -13.41 -31.11
C ASP A 23 -11.25 -14.90 -31.15
N GLN A 24 -10.27 -15.81 -31.20
CA GLN A 24 -10.46 -17.25 -31.11
C GLN A 24 -10.43 -17.77 -29.65
N VAL A 25 -10.16 -16.89 -28.68
CA VAL A 25 -10.07 -17.23 -27.26
C VAL A 25 -11.14 -16.46 -26.48
N THR A 26 -11.98 -17.18 -25.74
CA THR A 26 -12.97 -16.56 -24.84
C THR A 26 -12.51 -16.64 -23.39
N VAL A 27 -12.36 -15.48 -22.74
CA VAL A 27 -12.14 -15.39 -21.29
C VAL A 27 -13.46 -15.13 -20.58
N THR A 28 -13.95 -16.12 -19.83
CA THR A 28 -15.06 -15.93 -18.90
C THR A 28 -14.54 -15.52 -17.54
N THR A 29 -14.75 -14.25 -17.17
CA THR A 29 -14.45 -13.72 -15.83
C THR A 29 -15.50 -14.18 -14.84
N THR A 30 -15.06 -14.87 -13.79
CA THR A 30 -15.93 -15.35 -12.71
C THR A 30 -15.88 -14.41 -11.51
N LEU A 31 -16.85 -14.53 -10.59
CA LEU A 31 -16.71 -13.95 -9.25
C LEU A 31 -15.36 -14.37 -8.64
N MET A 32 -14.75 -13.45 -7.89
CA MET A 32 -13.36 -13.56 -7.50
C MET A 32 -13.18 -13.19 -6.02
N GLY A 33 -12.54 -14.07 -5.24
CA GLY A 33 -12.27 -13.84 -3.81
C GLY A 33 -11.08 -12.92 -3.55
N GLY A 34 -11.12 -11.69 -4.06
CA GLY A 34 -10.03 -10.70 -3.92
C GLY A 34 -8.84 -10.95 -4.85
N GLY A 35 -7.93 -9.99 -4.93
CA GLY A 35 -6.73 -10.07 -5.79
C GLY A 35 -5.64 -9.13 -5.33
N PHE A 36 -5.98 -7.89 -5.01
CA PHE A 36 -5.07 -6.91 -4.39
C PHE A 36 -3.77 -6.70 -5.19
N GLY A 37 -3.87 -6.82 -6.53
CA GLY A 37 -2.76 -6.74 -7.47
C GLY A 37 -2.39 -8.09 -8.09
N ARG A 38 -2.43 -9.18 -7.32
CA ARG A 38 -2.01 -10.52 -7.76
C ARG A 38 -2.75 -11.04 -8.99
N ARG A 39 -4.05 -10.75 -9.09
CA ARG A 39 -4.88 -11.25 -10.21
C ARG A 39 -4.86 -10.33 -11.44
N GLY A 40 -3.93 -9.37 -11.48
CA GLY A 40 -3.49 -8.73 -12.72
C GLY A 40 -2.60 -9.64 -13.57
N GLU A 41 -1.88 -10.58 -12.93
CA GLU A 41 -0.99 -11.50 -13.63
C GLU A 41 -1.74 -12.58 -14.41
N ALA A 42 -1.27 -12.88 -15.62
CA ALA A 42 -1.85 -13.89 -16.51
C ALA A 42 -1.23 -15.30 -16.36
N ASP A 43 -0.20 -15.44 -15.51
CA ASP A 43 0.66 -16.62 -15.38
C ASP A 43 -0.12 -17.94 -15.25
N VAL A 44 -1.09 -18.01 -14.32
CA VAL A 44 -1.87 -19.24 -14.09
C VAL A 44 -2.73 -19.61 -15.30
N ALA A 45 -3.34 -18.61 -15.95
CA ALA A 45 -4.19 -18.83 -17.12
C ALA A 45 -3.35 -19.29 -18.33
N VAL A 46 -2.18 -18.68 -18.52
CA VAL A 46 -1.21 -19.05 -19.57
C VAL A 46 -0.70 -20.49 -19.37
N ILE A 47 -0.36 -20.89 -18.14
CA ILE A 47 0.05 -22.27 -17.85
C ILE A 47 -1.09 -23.25 -18.16
N ALA A 48 -2.32 -22.94 -17.76
CA ALA A 48 -3.48 -23.78 -18.05
C ALA A 48 -3.73 -23.93 -19.57
N ALA A 49 -3.61 -22.83 -20.33
CA ALA A 49 -3.74 -22.82 -21.79
C ALA A 49 -2.65 -23.69 -22.46
N ARG A 50 -1.39 -23.55 -22.01
CA ARG A 50 -0.26 -24.37 -22.45
C ARG A 50 -0.49 -25.87 -22.24
N ILE A 51 -1.02 -26.25 -21.07
CA ILE A 51 -1.34 -27.65 -20.76
C ILE A 51 -2.49 -28.14 -21.65
N ALA A 52 -3.54 -27.34 -21.81
CA ALA A 52 -4.70 -27.69 -22.64
C ALA A 52 -4.31 -27.93 -24.11
N ARG A 53 -3.43 -27.09 -24.66
CA ARG A 53 -2.87 -27.28 -26.02
C ARG A 53 -2.16 -28.62 -26.19
N LYS A 54 -1.50 -29.13 -25.14
CA LYS A 54 -0.85 -30.46 -25.15
C LYS A 54 -1.82 -31.62 -24.91
N ARG A 55 -3.08 -31.35 -24.55
CA ARG A 55 -4.11 -32.35 -24.24
C ARG A 55 -5.43 -32.05 -24.96
N PRO A 56 -5.47 -32.17 -26.31
CA PRO A 56 -6.67 -31.87 -27.09
C PRO A 56 -7.90 -32.64 -26.59
N GLY A 57 -9.05 -31.95 -26.50
CA GLY A 57 -10.32 -32.54 -26.04
C GLY A 57 -10.45 -32.73 -24.53
N VAL A 58 -9.44 -32.37 -23.73
CA VAL A 58 -9.47 -32.50 -22.26
C VAL A 58 -9.58 -31.12 -21.60
N PRO A 59 -10.67 -30.81 -20.88
CA PRO A 59 -10.75 -29.61 -20.05
C PRO A 59 -9.71 -29.62 -18.93
N ILE A 60 -8.96 -28.53 -18.77
CA ILE A 60 -7.93 -28.38 -17.74
C ILE A 60 -8.41 -27.43 -16.66
N LYS A 61 -8.40 -27.90 -15.41
CA LYS A 61 -8.55 -27.07 -14.21
C LYS A 61 -7.21 -27.05 -13.48
N LEU A 62 -6.59 -25.87 -13.40
CA LEU A 62 -5.36 -25.65 -12.63
C LEU A 62 -5.70 -24.87 -11.36
N THR A 63 -5.16 -25.30 -10.23
CA THR A 63 -5.30 -24.61 -8.94
C THR A 63 -4.02 -24.85 -8.15
N TRP A 64 -3.40 -23.78 -7.67
CA TRP A 64 -2.26 -23.88 -6.78
C TRP A 64 -2.72 -24.20 -5.36
N SER A 65 -1.95 -25.02 -4.65
CA SER A 65 -2.04 -25.07 -3.19
C SER A 65 -1.65 -23.70 -2.59
N ARG A 66 -2.04 -23.43 -1.35
CA ARG A 66 -1.67 -22.17 -0.68
C ARG A 66 -0.14 -22.06 -0.53
N GLU A 67 0.52 -23.19 -0.29
CA GLU A 67 1.96 -23.32 -0.18
C GLU A 67 2.69 -23.00 -1.47
N GLU A 68 2.19 -23.49 -2.61
CA GLU A 68 2.75 -23.15 -3.91
C GLU A 68 2.49 -21.70 -4.30
N ASP A 69 1.27 -21.20 -4.03
CA ASP A 69 0.86 -19.82 -4.28
C ASP A 69 1.79 -18.86 -3.53
N MET A 70 1.93 -19.01 -2.20
CA MET A 70 2.75 -18.09 -1.38
C MET A 70 4.25 -18.17 -1.65
N ARG A 71 4.80 -19.37 -1.93
CA ARG A 71 6.25 -19.52 -2.17
C ARG A 71 6.69 -19.18 -3.59
N ARG A 72 5.77 -19.08 -4.54
CA ARG A 72 6.06 -18.78 -5.95
C ARG A 72 5.33 -17.56 -6.44
N ASP A 73 4.80 -16.77 -5.52
CA ASP A 73 4.07 -15.57 -5.85
C ASP A 73 4.97 -14.44 -6.36
N PHE A 74 4.35 -13.41 -6.88
CA PHE A 74 4.97 -12.11 -7.11
C PHE A 74 4.85 -11.28 -5.83
N TYR A 75 5.99 -11.00 -5.21
CA TYR A 75 6.04 -10.32 -3.93
C TYR A 75 5.94 -8.79 -4.09
N ARG A 76 5.39 -8.13 -3.07
CA ARG A 76 5.59 -6.68 -2.90
C ARG A 76 7.10 -6.41 -2.80
N PRO A 77 7.65 -5.43 -3.55
CA PRO A 77 9.08 -5.19 -3.51
C PRO A 77 9.54 -4.76 -2.12
N ALA A 78 10.70 -5.27 -1.69
CA ALA A 78 11.44 -4.64 -0.62
C ALA A 78 11.91 -3.26 -1.10
N ALA A 79 11.68 -2.25 -0.28
CA ALA A 79 12.05 -0.87 -0.56
C ALA A 79 12.80 -0.26 0.62
N MET A 80 13.69 0.67 0.33
CA MET A 80 14.40 1.45 1.34
C MET A 80 14.44 2.92 0.91
N ALA A 81 14.32 3.82 1.87
CA ALA A 81 14.49 5.25 1.65
C ALA A 81 15.53 5.84 2.60
N ARG A 82 16.22 6.89 2.13
CA ARG A 82 16.98 7.81 2.95
C ARG A 82 16.39 9.21 2.80
N MET A 83 16.10 9.84 3.92
CA MET A 83 15.46 11.16 3.96
C MET A 83 16.29 12.14 4.78
N ARG A 84 16.27 13.39 4.34
CA ARG A 84 16.82 14.55 5.07
C ARG A 84 15.80 15.68 4.95
N GLY A 85 15.73 16.50 5.98
CA GLY A 85 14.81 17.62 6.03
C GLY A 85 15.39 18.75 6.86
N VAL A 86 14.89 19.96 6.61
CA VAL A 86 15.25 21.16 7.36
C VAL A 86 13.96 21.76 7.91
N VAL A 87 13.97 22.03 9.20
CA VAL A 87 12.95 22.83 9.87
C VAL A 87 13.56 24.15 10.32
N ASP A 88 12.87 25.24 10.07
CA ASP A 88 13.26 26.59 10.50
C ASP A 88 12.03 27.37 10.93
N GLY A 89 12.13 28.12 12.03
CA GLY A 89 10.99 28.85 12.60
C GLY A 89 9.75 27.98 12.90
N GLY A 90 9.93 26.68 13.13
CA GLY A 90 8.83 25.73 13.34
C GLY A 90 8.15 25.23 12.05
N GLN A 91 8.70 25.52 10.87
CA GLN A 91 8.15 25.15 9.57
C GLN A 91 9.08 24.23 8.79
N ALA A 92 8.54 23.33 7.95
CA ALA A 92 9.34 22.57 6.98
C ALA A 92 9.83 23.48 5.85
N VAL A 93 11.14 23.56 5.66
CA VAL A 93 11.76 24.38 4.60
C VAL A 93 12.28 23.53 3.45
N ALA A 94 12.81 22.35 3.75
CA ALA A 94 13.37 21.46 2.74
C ALA A 94 13.12 19.99 3.07
N VAL A 95 12.96 19.19 2.02
CA VAL A 95 12.99 17.72 2.07
C VAL A 95 13.77 17.16 0.88
N ASP A 96 14.65 16.20 1.14
CA ASP A 96 15.40 15.45 0.15
C ASP A 96 15.25 13.96 0.42
N VAL A 97 14.59 13.27 -0.51
CA VAL A 97 14.27 11.84 -0.41
C VAL A 97 14.99 11.07 -1.50
N SER A 98 15.56 9.93 -1.13
CA SER A 98 16.17 8.97 -2.05
C SER A 98 15.63 7.57 -1.80
N PHE A 99 14.93 7.00 -2.79
CA PHE A 99 14.36 5.66 -2.77
C PHE A 99 15.28 4.66 -3.47
N ALA A 100 15.24 3.40 -3.02
CA ALA A 100 15.73 2.24 -3.73
C ALA A 100 14.68 1.13 -3.64
N ALA A 101 14.16 0.70 -4.80
CA ALA A 101 13.19 -0.38 -4.92
C ALA A 101 13.24 -0.98 -6.32
N ALA A 102 12.85 -2.24 -6.46
CA ALA A 102 12.69 -2.86 -7.76
C ALA A 102 11.37 -2.42 -8.42
N SER A 103 11.37 -2.28 -9.74
CA SER A 103 10.20 -1.77 -10.49
C SER A 103 9.19 -2.86 -10.79
N VAL A 104 8.02 -2.76 -10.15
CA VAL A 104 6.86 -3.61 -10.42
C VAL A 104 6.36 -3.39 -11.85
N ILE A 105 6.29 -2.12 -12.29
CA ILE A 105 5.82 -1.75 -13.63
C ILE A 105 6.69 -2.41 -14.70
N LYS A 106 8.02 -2.31 -14.55
CA LYS A 106 8.96 -2.91 -15.49
C LYS A 106 8.82 -4.44 -15.55
N GLN A 107 8.76 -5.11 -14.40
CA GLN A 107 8.61 -6.56 -14.40
C GLN A 107 7.26 -7.00 -15.01
N SER A 108 6.18 -6.27 -14.72
CA SER A 108 4.87 -6.51 -15.34
C SER A 108 4.92 -6.36 -16.86
N MET A 109 5.47 -5.24 -17.37
CA MET A 109 5.62 -5.01 -18.82
C MET A 109 6.42 -6.11 -19.52
N VAL A 110 7.50 -6.59 -18.89
CA VAL A 110 8.31 -7.68 -19.44
C VAL A 110 7.50 -8.99 -19.50
N ARG A 111 6.66 -9.27 -18.50
CA ARG A 111 5.81 -10.48 -18.48
C ARG A 111 4.65 -10.41 -19.48
N GLU A 112 4.08 -9.23 -19.67
CA GLU A 112 2.96 -9.01 -20.60
C GLU A 112 3.40 -8.90 -22.08
N ALA A 113 4.69 -8.68 -22.32
CA ALA A 113 5.23 -8.53 -23.65
C ALA A 113 5.16 -9.83 -24.48
N LEU A 114 4.41 -9.76 -25.59
CA LEU A 114 4.09 -10.90 -26.45
C LEU A 114 5.22 -11.34 -27.41
N ASN A 115 6.33 -10.58 -27.50
CA ASN A 115 7.44 -10.93 -28.38
C ASN A 115 8.81 -10.45 -27.80
N PRO A 116 9.94 -11.00 -28.29
CA PRO A 116 11.26 -10.65 -27.76
C PRO A 116 11.64 -9.17 -27.87
N LEU A 117 11.20 -8.48 -28.92
CA LEU A 117 11.52 -7.05 -29.11
C LEU A 117 10.80 -6.19 -28.07
N SER A 118 9.53 -6.46 -27.79
CA SER A 118 8.80 -5.72 -26.75
C SER A 118 9.30 -6.04 -25.34
N GLN A 119 9.79 -7.26 -25.10
CA GLN A 119 10.48 -7.62 -23.85
C GLN A 119 11.79 -6.84 -23.69
N GLU A 120 12.59 -6.72 -24.74
CA GLU A 120 13.82 -5.93 -24.73
C GLU A 120 13.52 -4.45 -24.47
N GLN A 121 12.51 -3.88 -25.15
CA GLN A 121 12.07 -2.50 -24.92
C GLN A 121 11.61 -2.26 -23.48
N ALA A 122 10.82 -3.17 -22.90
CA ALA A 122 10.42 -3.09 -21.51
C ALA A 122 11.62 -3.17 -20.55
N ASN A 123 12.61 -4.03 -20.86
CA ASN A 123 13.86 -4.14 -20.10
C ASN A 123 14.76 -2.90 -20.19
N LEU A 124 14.66 -2.13 -21.27
CA LEU A 124 15.38 -0.86 -21.44
C LEU A 124 14.65 0.34 -20.81
N SER A 125 13.40 0.17 -20.35
CA SER A 125 12.69 1.22 -19.61
C SER A 125 13.43 1.51 -18.29
N GLY A 126 13.77 2.78 -18.07
CA GLY A 126 14.65 3.22 -16.98
C GLY A 126 13.95 4.00 -15.86
N SER A 127 12.81 4.63 -16.14
CA SER A 127 12.06 5.44 -15.17
C SER A 127 10.80 4.71 -14.70
N ASP A 128 10.61 4.66 -13.38
CA ASP A 128 9.38 4.19 -12.75
C ASP A 128 8.90 5.23 -11.72
N PRO A 129 8.08 6.22 -12.14
CA PRO A 129 7.56 7.23 -11.23
C PRO A 129 6.55 6.65 -10.23
N GLU A 130 5.86 5.57 -10.59
CA GLU A 130 4.93 4.88 -9.68
C GLU A 130 5.68 4.32 -8.47
N GLY A 131 6.92 3.86 -8.67
CA GLY A 131 7.79 3.43 -7.58
C GLY A 131 8.12 4.53 -6.54
N LEU A 132 7.80 5.80 -6.81
CA LEU A 132 8.02 6.95 -5.93
C LEU A 132 6.72 7.53 -5.35
N SER A 133 5.56 7.01 -5.75
CA SER A 133 4.25 7.50 -5.27
C SER A 133 4.15 7.40 -3.75
N GLY A 134 3.36 8.28 -3.13
CA GLY A 134 3.34 8.42 -1.67
C GLY A 134 4.47 9.29 -1.10
N ALA A 135 5.40 9.75 -1.94
CA ALA A 135 6.38 10.78 -1.60
C ALA A 135 6.34 11.93 -2.59
N TYR A 136 6.68 11.74 -3.87
CA TYR A 136 6.86 12.88 -4.80
C TYR A 136 5.61 13.74 -5.03
N ASP A 137 4.43 13.17 -4.80
CA ASP A 137 3.11 13.70 -5.10
C ASP A 137 2.35 14.18 -3.86
N GLN A 138 3.01 14.26 -2.70
CA GLN A 138 2.34 14.66 -1.46
C GLN A 138 2.09 16.18 -1.44
N PRO A 139 0.83 16.62 -1.26
CA PRO A 139 0.43 18.02 -1.41
C PRO A 139 0.76 18.84 -0.17
N TYR A 140 2.05 18.98 0.11
CA TYR A 140 2.60 19.81 1.17
C TYR A 140 3.42 20.94 0.57
N ARG A 141 3.11 22.17 0.98
CA ARG A 141 3.91 23.33 0.62
C ARG A 141 5.22 23.36 1.41
N ILE A 142 6.23 22.66 0.88
CA ILE A 142 7.62 22.70 1.35
C ILE A 142 8.47 23.38 0.26
N PRO A 143 9.09 24.54 0.53
CA PRO A 143 9.77 25.34 -0.49
C PRO A 143 10.84 24.61 -1.32
N HIS A 144 11.58 23.69 -0.69
CA HIS A 144 12.64 22.94 -1.34
C HIS A 144 12.36 21.44 -1.28
N TYR A 145 11.71 20.93 -2.33
CA TYR A 145 11.22 19.55 -2.38
C TYR A 145 11.98 18.74 -3.44
N ARG A 146 12.71 17.70 -3.03
CA ARG A 146 13.40 16.79 -3.97
C ARG A 146 13.13 15.33 -3.63
N VAL A 147 12.68 14.57 -4.63
CA VAL A 147 12.55 13.11 -4.57
C VAL A 147 13.30 12.49 -5.73
N ARG A 148 14.09 11.45 -5.43
CA ARG A 148 14.85 10.68 -6.42
C ARG A 148 14.66 9.19 -6.16
N GLY A 149 14.59 8.41 -7.22
CA GLY A 149 14.49 6.96 -7.18
C GLY A 149 15.66 6.28 -7.87
N HIS A 150 16.08 5.15 -7.31
CA HIS A 150 16.94 4.20 -7.97
C HIS A 150 16.19 2.88 -8.15
N VAL A 151 15.91 2.52 -9.41
CA VAL A 151 15.32 1.21 -9.74
C VAL A 151 16.38 0.13 -9.56
N THR A 152 16.22 -0.70 -8.54
CA THR A 152 17.15 -1.79 -8.25
C THR A 152 16.81 -3.03 -9.08
N PRO A 153 17.81 -3.84 -9.47
CA PRO A 153 17.54 -5.19 -9.95
C PRO A 153 16.92 -6.03 -8.81
N SER A 154 16.05 -6.97 -9.17
CA SER A 154 15.54 -7.98 -8.24
C SER A 154 15.67 -9.36 -8.87
N ALA A 155 16.26 -10.29 -8.12
CA ALA A 155 16.24 -11.71 -8.47
C ALA A 155 14.92 -12.39 -8.07
N LEU A 156 14.14 -11.74 -7.19
CA LEU A 156 12.84 -12.22 -6.76
C LEU A 156 11.74 -11.75 -7.73
N PRO A 157 10.74 -12.60 -8.01
CA PRO A 157 9.56 -12.19 -8.74
C PRO A 157 8.79 -11.15 -7.92
N ILE A 158 8.60 -9.95 -8.46
CA ILE A 158 7.79 -8.91 -7.82
C ILE A 158 6.57 -8.56 -8.67
N GLY A 159 5.52 -8.10 -8.00
CA GLY A 159 4.25 -7.80 -8.63
C GLY A 159 3.46 -6.76 -7.86
N TYR A 160 2.27 -6.51 -8.37
CA TYR A 160 1.36 -5.57 -7.75
C TYR A 160 0.92 -6.07 -6.38
N TRP A 161 1.04 -5.18 -5.41
CA TRP A 161 0.42 -5.27 -4.10
C TRP A 161 -0.38 -3.99 -3.91
N ARG A 162 -1.49 -4.03 -3.17
CA ARG A 162 -2.43 -2.90 -3.05
C ARG A 162 -1.71 -1.57 -2.75
N ALA A 163 -1.96 -0.55 -3.56
CA ALA A 163 -1.30 0.76 -3.53
C ALA A 163 0.16 0.80 -3.99
N VAL A 164 0.64 -0.21 -4.73
CA VAL A 164 1.92 -0.26 -5.46
C VAL A 164 3.06 0.48 -4.75
N GLY A 165 3.53 1.63 -5.27
CA GLY A 165 4.59 2.42 -4.65
C GLY A 165 4.16 3.19 -3.40
N ALA A 166 2.97 3.79 -3.45
CA ALA A 166 2.36 4.53 -2.34
C ALA A 166 2.28 3.70 -1.05
N SER A 167 2.18 2.37 -1.16
CA SER A 167 2.18 1.46 -0.01
C SER A 167 3.41 1.62 0.89
N TYR A 168 4.62 1.77 0.33
CA TYR A 168 5.85 1.98 1.10
C TYR A 168 6.27 3.46 1.09
N GLY A 169 5.93 4.20 0.04
CA GLY A 169 6.21 5.63 -0.06
C GLY A 169 5.48 6.42 1.03
N GLY A 170 4.19 6.13 1.26
CA GLY A 170 3.42 6.72 2.35
C GLY A 170 4.03 6.43 3.72
N PHE A 171 4.47 5.20 3.99
CA PHE A 171 5.17 4.85 5.22
C PHE A 171 6.47 5.65 5.39
N PHE A 172 7.34 5.68 4.38
CA PHE A 172 8.59 6.42 4.48
C PHE A 172 8.35 7.91 4.69
N PHE A 173 7.56 8.50 3.79
CA PHE A 173 7.43 9.94 3.73
C PHE A 173 6.64 10.49 4.91
N ASP A 174 5.47 9.93 5.23
CA ASP A 174 4.64 10.47 6.30
C ASP A 174 5.22 10.22 7.71
N SER A 175 5.89 9.07 7.94
CA SER A 175 6.67 8.91 9.18
C SER A 175 7.82 9.92 9.28
N PHE A 176 8.44 10.31 8.16
CA PHE A 176 9.47 11.35 8.18
C PHE A 176 8.88 12.74 8.43
N ILE A 177 7.69 13.05 7.91
CA ILE A 177 6.96 14.28 8.23
C ILE A 177 6.63 14.35 9.73
N ASP A 178 6.28 13.22 10.35
CA ASP A 178 6.11 13.13 11.80
C ASP A 178 7.39 13.50 12.56
N GLU A 179 8.53 12.93 12.15
CA GLU A 179 9.83 13.27 12.73
C GLU A 179 10.19 14.76 12.54
N MET A 180 9.86 15.35 11.39
CA MET A 180 10.03 16.78 11.15
C MET A 180 9.15 17.63 12.07
N ALA A 181 7.90 17.24 12.31
CA ALA A 181 7.01 17.94 13.24
C ALA A 181 7.61 17.96 14.66
N HIS A 182 8.11 16.81 15.13
CA HIS A 182 8.80 16.73 16.42
C HIS A 182 10.08 17.58 16.47
N ALA A 183 10.90 17.56 15.40
CA ALA A 183 12.09 18.39 15.32
C ALA A 183 11.77 19.90 15.31
N ALA A 184 10.59 20.28 14.78
CA ALA A 184 10.07 21.63 14.78
C ALA A 184 9.42 22.04 16.11
N GLY A 185 9.23 21.11 17.05
CA GLY A 185 8.49 21.33 18.29
C GLY A 185 7.00 21.60 18.06
N GLN A 186 6.44 21.07 16.97
CA GLN A 186 5.04 21.27 16.56
C GLN A 186 4.21 20.02 16.81
N ASP A 187 2.90 20.21 17.00
CA ASP A 187 1.94 19.12 16.97
C ASP A 187 1.94 18.44 15.57
N PRO A 188 2.05 17.11 15.47
CA PRO A 188 2.16 16.43 14.19
C PRO A 188 0.95 16.59 13.24
N LEU A 189 -0.26 16.71 13.77
CA LEU A 189 -1.45 16.93 12.95
C LEU A 189 -1.49 18.38 12.45
N ALA A 190 -1.29 19.35 13.34
CA ALA A 190 -1.24 20.77 13.00
C ALA A 190 -0.14 21.08 11.97
N PHE A 191 1.02 20.42 12.10
CA PHE A 191 2.14 20.56 11.15
C PHE A 191 1.73 20.15 9.72
N ARG A 192 1.03 19.03 9.57
CA ARG A 192 0.50 18.56 8.28
C ARG A 192 -0.57 19.50 7.73
N ILE A 193 -1.50 19.94 8.57
CA ILE A 193 -2.57 20.88 8.18
C ILE A 193 -1.96 22.18 7.66
N ALA A 194 -0.97 22.74 8.36
CA ALA A 194 -0.32 23.99 7.96
C ALA A 194 0.35 23.89 6.58
N MET A 195 1.01 22.77 6.27
CA MET A 195 1.61 22.54 4.95
C MET A 195 0.58 22.28 3.85
N ALA A 196 -0.55 21.63 4.17
CA ALA A 196 -1.57 21.27 3.18
C ALA A 196 -2.56 22.40 2.87
N ARG A 197 -2.88 23.28 3.83
CA ARG A 197 -3.98 24.25 3.73
C ARG A 197 -3.85 25.21 2.55
N GLU A 198 -2.63 25.67 2.26
CA GLU A 198 -2.37 26.58 1.14
C GLU A 198 -2.02 25.85 -0.17
N GLU A 199 -1.74 24.53 -0.11
CA GLU A 199 -1.34 23.73 -1.27
C GLU A 199 -2.52 22.98 -1.89
N HIS A 200 -3.33 22.31 -1.07
CA HIS A 200 -4.43 21.47 -1.52
C HIS A 200 -5.53 21.40 -0.45
N ALA A 201 -6.56 22.21 -0.62
CA ALA A 201 -7.66 22.34 0.34
C ALA A 201 -8.34 21.00 0.72
N PRO A 202 -8.61 20.05 -0.20
CA PRO A 202 -9.14 18.74 0.17
C PRO A 202 -8.24 17.94 1.13
N SER A 203 -6.91 18.05 0.98
CA SER A 203 -5.96 17.40 1.89
C SER A 203 -5.98 18.00 3.29
N ALA A 204 -6.07 19.32 3.40
CA ALA A 204 -6.24 19.97 4.70
C ALA A 204 -7.59 19.59 5.34
N ALA A 205 -8.66 19.52 4.56
CA ALA A 205 -9.98 19.17 5.05
C ALA A 205 -10.03 17.75 5.65
N VAL A 206 -9.41 16.74 5.03
CA VAL A 206 -9.37 15.39 5.61
C VAL A 206 -8.54 15.32 6.89
N LEU A 207 -7.43 16.07 6.98
CA LEU A 207 -6.62 16.15 8.20
C LEU A 207 -7.39 16.81 9.35
N GLU A 208 -8.07 17.93 9.08
CA GLU A 208 -8.93 18.60 10.06
C GLU A 208 -10.09 17.70 10.51
N THR A 209 -10.72 17.00 9.56
CA THR A 209 -11.83 16.10 9.83
C THR A 209 -11.40 14.94 10.72
N VAL A 210 -10.30 14.24 10.40
CA VAL A 210 -9.85 13.12 11.23
C VAL A 210 -9.39 13.57 12.63
N GLY A 211 -8.84 14.79 12.74
CA GLY A 211 -8.52 15.41 14.02
C GLY A 211 -9.75 15.64 14.89
N ALA A 212 -10.83 16.15 14.30
CA ALA A 212 -12.11 16.34 14.99
C ALA A 212 -12.75 15.01 15.39
N MET A 213 -12.80 14.03 14.48
CA MET A 213 -13.38 12.70 14.74
C MET A 213 -12.69 11.96 15.90
N SER A 214 -11.36 12.09 16.00
CA SER A 214 -10.54 11.41 17.00
C SER A 214 -10.41 12.15 18.33
N ASN A 215 -10.98 13.36 18.45
CA ASN A 215 -10.73 14.28 19.55
C ASN A 215 -9.22 14.48 19.78
N TRP A 216 -8.45 14.70 18.71
CA TRP A 216 -6.97 14.75 18.75
C TRP A 216 -6.39 15.68 19.83
N SER A 217 -7.07 16.79 20.10
CA SER A 217 -6.64 17.78 21.10
C SER A 217 -6.79 17.31 22.56
N ASP A 218 -7.56 16.25 22.80
CA ASP A 218 -7.76 15.70 24.13
C ASP A 218 -6.58 14.82 24.52
N ALA A 219 -6.15 14.92 25.79
CA ALA A 219 -5.11 14.03 26.29
C ALA A 219 -5.64 12.58 26.29
N PRO A 220 -4.93 11.62 25.65
CA PRO A 220 -5.36 10.23 25.68
C PRO A 220 -5.29 9.69 27.12
N ALA A 221 -6.14 8.72 27.43
CA ALA A 221 -6.11 8.08 28.74
C ALA A 221 -4.74 7.42 29.01
N GLN A 222 -4.38 7.27 30.29
CA GLN A 222 -3.09 6.69 30.67
C GLN A 222 -2.86 5.32 30.01
N GLY A 223 -1.70 5.16 29.37
CA GLY A 223 -1.34 3.93 28.65
C GLY A 223 -1.92 3.83 27.23
N ARG A 224 -2.55 4.89 26.72
CA ARG A 224 -3.02 5.01 25.34
C ARG A 224 -2.27 6.12 24.62
N ALA A 225 -2.17 6.01 23.30
CA ALA A 225 -1.60 7.05 22.45
C ALA A 225 -2.27 7.07 21.08
N LEU A 226 -2.24 8.24 20.44
CA LEU A 226 -2.72 8.46 19.09
C LEU A 226 -1.55 8.70 18.14
N GLY A 227 -1.69 8.25 16.90
CA GLY A 227 -0.77 8.56 15.80
C GLY A 227 -1.55 8.91 14.55
N VAL A 228 -1.12 9.98 13.87
CA VAL A 228 -1.69 10.41 12.60
C VAL A 228 -0.83 9.92 11.43
N GLY A 229 -1.48 9.49 10.37
CA GLY A 229 -0.85 9.23 9.08
C GLY A 229 -1.66 9.83 7.95
N PHE A 230 -0.99 10.37 6.94
CA PHE A 230 -1.62 10.93 5.75
C PHE A 230 -0.95 10.45 4.47
N THR A 231 -1.74 10.23 3.43
CA THR A 231 -1.21 10.01 2.08
C THR A 231 -2.22 10.51 1.06
N TYR A 232 -1.75 11.32 0.10
CA TYR A 232 -2.44 11.54 -1.17
C TYR A 232 -2.02 10.46 -2.15
N SER A 233 -2.97 9.71 -2.69
CA SER A 233 -2.69 8.68 -3.69
C SER A 233 -3.89 8.48 -4.60
N PHE A 234 -3.65 8.16 -5.87
CA PHE A 234 -4.71 7.87 -6.86
C PHE A 234 -5.79 8.96 -6.96
N GLY A 235 -5.41 10.22 -6.75
CA GLY A 235 -6.35 11.35 -6.79
C GLY A 235 -7.09 11.63 -5.48
N SER A 236 -6.91 10.82 -4.44
CA SER A 236 -7.67 10.98 -3.18
C SER A 236 -6.75 11.19 -1.99
N PRO A 237 -6.95 12.28 -1.22
CA PRO A 237 -6.29 12.43 0.08
C PRO A 237 -7.00 11.60 1.15
N VAL A 238 -6.21 10.87 1.93
CA VAL A 238 -6.69 10.10 3.09
C VAL A 238 -5.84 10.42 4.31
N ALA A 239 -6.50 10.73 5.41
CA ALA A 239 -5.89 10.84 6.73
C ALA A 239 -6.45 9.77 7.66
N GLN A 240 -5.57 9.16 8.46
CA GLN A 240 -5.92 8.17 9.46
C GLN A 240 -5.35 8.57 10.82
N VAL A 241 -6.15 8.44 11.87
CA VAL A 241 -5.67 8.48 13.25
C VAL A 241 -5.88 7.10 13.84
N ILE A 242 -4.83 6.55 14.46
CA ILE A 242 -4.86 5.24 15.11
C ILE A 242 -4.61 5.42 16.60
N GLU A 243 -5.50 4.84 17.39
CA GLU A 243 -5.31 4.68 18.83
C GLU A 243 -4.76 3.30 19.17
N VAL A 244 -3.70 3.30 19.97
CA VAL A 244 -3.11 2.09 20.54
C VAL A 244 -3.15 2.13 22.06
N ALA A 245 -3.24 0.97 22.70
CA ALA A 245 -3.23 0.84 24.15
C ALA A 245 -2.27 -0.23 24.62
N ARG A 246 -1.50 0.06 25.67
CA ARG A 246 -0.69 -0.94 26.36
C ARG A 246 -1.60 -1.80 27.25
N ARG A 247 -1.54 -3.12 27.07
CA ARG A 247 -2.21 -4.12 27.91
C ARG A 247 -1.42 -4.36 29.20
N GLY A 248 -2.04 -5.05 30.16
CA GLY A 248 -1.42 -5.36 31.45
C GLY A 248 -0.19 -6.27 31.38
N ASP A 249 -0.08 -7.09 30.32
CA ASP A 249 1.08 -7.95 30.04
C ASP A 249 2.19 -7.24 29.23
N GLY A 250 2.00 -5.96 28.89
CA GLY A 250 2.95 -5.16 28.12
C GLY A 250 2.72 -5.17 26.61
N SER A 251 1.89 -6.07 26.08
CA SER A 251 1.53 -6.09 24.66
C SER A 251 0.73 -4.83 24.27
N ILE A 252 0.68 -4.53 22.97
CA ILE A 252 0.01 -3.35 22.43
C ILE A 252 -1.22 -3.79 21.62
N GLY A 253 -2.39 -3.30 22.01
CA GLY A 253 -3.64 -3.46 21.27
C GLY A 253 -3.88 -2.31 20.29
N LEU A 254 -4.46 -2.63 19.13
CA LEU A 254 -5.01 -1.66 18.20
C LEU A 254 -6.48 -1.43 18.59
N GLU A 255 -6.84 -0.21 18.98
CA GLU A 255 -8.12 0.05 19.64
C GLU A 255 -9.15 0.61 18.68
N LYS A 256 -8.81 1.73 18.03
CA LYS A 256 -9.70 2.42 17.10
C LYS A 256 -8.91 3.14 16.01
N VAL A 257 -9.49 3.17 14.82
CA VAL A 257 -9.01 3.93 13.67
C VAL A 257 -10.10 4.87 13.19
N TRP A 258 -9.77 6.15 13.07
CA TRP A 258 -10.59 7.12 12.38
C TRP A 258 -10.00 7.37 11.00
N ILE A 259 -10.84 7.36 9.96
CA ILE A 259 -10.43 7.55 8.58
C ILE A 259 -11.24 8.71 7.99
N ALA A 260 -10.57 9.74 7.50
CA ALA A 260 -11.17 10.75 6.65
C ALA A 260 -10.59 10.66 5.25
N ALA A 261 -11.45 10.65 4.22
CA ALA A 261 -11.04 10.57 2.83
C ALA A 261 -11.86 11.52 1.96
N ASP A 262 -11.23 12.20 1.01
CA ASP A 262 -11.93 12.96 -0.02
C ASP A 262 -11.83 12.23 -1.36
N VAL A 263 -12.97 11.91 -1.94
CA VAL A 263 -13.06 11.10 -3.18
C VAL A 263 -13.69 11.89 -4.33
N GLY A 264 -13.93 13.18 -4.13
CA GLY A 264 -14.89 13.93 -4.93
C GLY A 264 -16.27 13.33 -4.76
N VAL A 265 -16.98 13.04 -5.84
CA VAL A 265 -18.34 12.48 -5.74
C VAL A 265 -18.32 11.03 -5.24
N ALA A 266 -19.00 10.79 -4.11
CA ALA A 266 -19.16 9.49 -3.50
C ALA A 266 -20.27 8.68 -4.20
N LEU A 267 -19.88 7.90 -5.21
CA LEU A 267 -20.83 7.11 -6.01
C LEU A 267 -21.54 6.00 -5.23
N ASP A 268 -20.83 5.34 -4.29
CA ASP A 268 -21.37 4.30 -3.42
C ASP A 268 -20.72 4.43 -2.03
N PRO A 269 -21.30 5.21 -1.12
CA PRO A 269 -20.72 5.49 0.20
C PRO A 269 -20.45 4.22 1.02
N VAL A 270 -21.31 3.20 0.91
CA VAL A 270 -21.18 1.94 1.67
C VAL A 270 -19.97 1.16 1.16
N ASN A 271 -19.81 1.04 -0.15
CA ASN A 271 -18.65 0.37 -0.71
C ASN A 271 -17.36 1.17 -0.50
N ILE A 272 -17.42 2.51 -0.52
CA ILE A 272 -16.28 3.37 -0.21
C ILE A 272 -15.79 3.15 1.22
N GLU A 273 -16.71 3.15 2.19
CA GLU A 273 -16.40 2.83 3.59
C GLU A 273 -15.76 1.45 3.73
N ALA A 274 -16.30 0.44 3.05
CA ALA A 274 -15.75 -0.91 3.05
C ALA A 274 -14.33 -0.97 2.43
N GLN A 275 -14.07 -0.21 1.36
CA GLN A 275 -12.75 -0.14 0.72
C GLN A 275 -11.71 0.56 1.60
N LEU A 276 -12.09 1.65 2.26
CA LEU A 276 -11.24 2.39 3.19
C LEU A 276 -10.89 1.54 4.42
N THR A 277 -11.90 0.93 5.04
CA THR A 277 -11.73 0.03 6.20
C THR A 277 -10.86 -1.18 5.83
N GLY A 278 -11.20 -1.88 4.75
CA GLY A 278 -10.44 -3.05 4.30
C GLY A 278 -9.03 -2.70 3.82
N GLY A 279 -8.82 -1.51 3.24
CA GLY A 279 -7.50 -0.99 2.87
C GLY A 279 -6.64 -0.72 4.08
N CYS A 280 -7.18 -0.04 5.09
CA CYS A 280 -6.49 0.21 6.34
C CYS A 280 -6.11 -1.10 7.03
N LEU A 281 -7.06 -2.04 7.19
CA LEU A 281 -6.78 -3.33 7.82
C LEU A 281 -5.71 -4.14 7.06
N PHE A 282 -5.72 -4.09 5.71
CA PHE A 282 -4.70 -4.73 4.87
C PHE A 282 -3.31 -4.11 5.10
N GLY A 283 -3.22 -2.78 5.18
CA GLY A 283 -2.00 -2.05 5.50
C GLY A 283 -1.49 -2.32 6.91
N LEU A 284 -2.38 -2.33 7.92
CA LEU A 284 -2.04 -2.65 9.31
C LEU A 284 -1.55 -4.07 9.46
N SER A 285 -2.18 -5.03 8.77
CA SER A 285 -1.74 -6.43 8.80
C SER A 285 -0.32 -6.57 8.27
N ALA A 286 0.00 -5.90 7.17
CA ALA A 286 1.36 -5.89 6.63
C ALA A 286 2.34 -5.18 7.57
N ALA A 287 1.94 -4.04 8.15
CA ALA A 287 2.79 -3.27 9.06
C ALA A 287 3.07 -4.00 10.38
N VAL A 288 2.11 -4.78 10.90
CA VAL A 288 2.28 -5.53 12.15
C VAL A 288 3.11 -6.78 11.94
N MET A 289 2.86 -7.59 10.89
CA MET A 289 3.45 -8.93 10.77
C MET A 289 3.75 -9.44 9.35
N GLY A 290 3.45 -8.68 8.29
CA GLY A 290 3.50 -9.18 6.90
C GLY A 290 4.89 -9.26 6.28
N GLU A 291 5.78 -10.09 6.83
CA GLU A 291 7.13 -10.33 6.30
C GLU A 291 7.22 -11.66 5.54
N ILE A 292 7.73 -11.61 4.31
CA ILE A 292 8.24 -12.79 3.60
C ILE A 292 9.77 -12.69 3.58
N THR A 293 10.42 -13.72 4.10
CA THR A 293 11.88 -13.85 4.17
C THR A 293 12.38 -14.92 3.20
N PHE A 294 13.64 -14.81 2.80
CA PHE A 294 14.28 -15.74 1.87
C PHE A 294 15.58 -16.29 2.45
N ASP A 295 15.73 -17.61 2.45
CA ASP A 295 17.01 -18.31 2.66
C ASP A 295 17.40 -19.03 1.36
N ARG A 296 18.62 -18.79 0.88
CA ARG A 296 19.17 -19.42 -0.33
C ARG A 296 18.22 -19.41 -1.56
N GLY A 297 17.43 -18.35 -1.70
CA GLY A 297 16.49 -18.15 -2.81
C GLY A 297 15.10 -18.75 -2.62
N GLU A 298 14.80 -19.34 -1.46
CA GLU A 298 13.49 -19.93 -1.16
C GLU A 298 12.74 -19.09 -0.11
N ALA A 299 11.47 -18.81 -0.38
CA ALA A 299 10.57 -18.18 0.58
C ALA A 299 10.34 -19.09 1.79
N GLN A 300 10.60 -18.58 2.99
CA GLN A 300 10.51 -19.37 4.22
C GLN A 300 9.06 -19.58 4.64
N GLN A 301 8.25 -18.52 4.54
CA GLN A 301 6.82 -18.54 4.79
C GLN A 301 6.07 -19.24 3.65
N SER A 302 5.02 -19.97 4.00
CA SER A 302 4.33 -20.86 3.09
C SER A 302 2.81 -20.90 3.25
N ASN A 303 2.26 -20.56 4.40
CA ASN A 303 0.81 -20.64 4.62
C ASN A 303 0.38 -19.72 5.79
N PHE A 304 -0.92 -19.68 6.10
CA PHE A 304 -1.48 -18.82 7.14
C PHE A 304 -1.01 -19.12 8.57
N TYR A 305 -0.34 -20.25 8.81
CA TYR A 305 0.25 -20.55 10.12
C TYR A 305 1.63 -19.90 10.32
N ASP A 306 2.33 -19.51 9.24
CA ASP A 306 3.66 -18.87 9.29
C ASP A 306 3.69 -17.48 8.62
N TYR A 307 2.61 -17.11 7.90
CA TYR A 307 2.33 -15.76 7.39
C TYR A 307 0.82 -15.52 7.49
N ASP A 308 0.39 -14.95 8.61
CA ASP A 308 -1.01 -14.70 8.89
C ASP A 308 -1.40 -13.24 8.61
N ALA A 309 -2.69 -12.97 8.66
CA ALA A 309 -3.24 -11.63 8.71
C ALA A 309 -3.76 -11.29 10.12
N LEU A 310 -3.97 -10.00 10.39
CA LEU A 310 -4.69 -9.57 11.59
C LEU A 310 -6.05 -10.28 11.68
N ARG A 311 -6.28 -10.97 12.79
CA ARG A 311 -7.53 -11.69 13.07
C ARG A 311 -8.58 -10.74 13.65
N MET A 312 -9.85 -11.12 13.59
CA MET A 312 -10.97 -10.29 14.06
C MET A 312 -10.81 -9.80 15.51
N GLY A 313 -10.19 -10.58 16.39
CA GLY A 313 -9.97 -10.19 17.79
C GLY A 313 -8.88 -9.12 17.99
N ALA A 314 -7.96 -8.98 17.03
CA ALA A 314 -6.90 -7.97 17.04
C ALA A 314 -7.19 -6.78 16.10
N ALA A 315 -8.31 -6.83 15.38
CA ALA A 315 -8.72 -5.74 14.50
C ALA A 315 -9.28 -4.57 15.33
N PRO A 316 -8.88 -3.32 15.03
CA PRO A 316 -9.43 -2.15 15.72
C PRO A 316 -10.88 -1.89 15.31
N ALA A 317 -11.59 -1.10 16.10
CA ALA A 317 -12.83 -0.47 15.65
C ALA A 317 -12.54 0.58 14.57
N PHE A 318 -13.49 0.83 13.67
CA PHE A 318 -13.34 1.82 12.60
C PHE A 318 -14.46 2.87 12.67
N GLU A 319 -14.10 4.11 12.35
CA GLU A 319 -15.03 5.19 12.07
C GLU A 319 -14.55 5.92 10.81
N VAL A 320 -15.42 6.03 9.81
CA VAL A 320 -15.06 6.57 8.50
C VAL A 320 -15.92 7.77 8.15
N GLN A 321 -15.30 8.85 7.68
CA GLN A 321 -15.97 10.00 7.12
C GLN A 321 -15.48 10.26 5.69
N VAL A 322 -16.39 10.16 4.74
CA VAL A 322 -16.14 10.47 3.33
C VAL A 322 -16.52 11.92 3.08
N LEU A 323 -15.60 12.68 2.49
CA LEU A 323 -15.78 14.04 2.04
C LEU A 323 -15.92 14.07 0.51
N GLU A 324 -16.66 15.07 0.03
CA GLU A 324 -16.93 15.28 -1.40
C GLU A 324 -16.51 16.68 -1.85
N ASN A 325 -15.37 17.19 -1.37
CA ASN A 325 -14.95 18.56 -1.69
C ASN A 325 -14.12 18.65 -2.97
N ALA A 326 -13.44 17.58 -3.40
CA ALA A 326 -12.67 17.58 -4.63
C ALA A 326 -13.58 17.75 -5.86
N SER A 327 -13.14 18.56 -6.83
CA SER A 327 -13.88 18.83 -8.08
C SER A 327 -13.79 17.71 -9.12
N TYR A 328 -13.14 16.60 -8.77
CA TYR A 328 -12.86 15.46 -9.63
C TYR A 328 -13.08 14.16 -8.88
N LEU A 329 -13.36 13.08 -9.62
CA LEU A 329 -13.48 11.74 -9.06
C LEU A 329 -12.09 11.17 -8.74
N GLY A 330 -11.87 10.82 -7.48
CA GLY A 330 -10.66 10.12 -7.02
C GLY A 330 -10.82 8.60 -7.02
N GLY A 331 -9.70 7.88 -6.98
CA GLY A 331 -9.67 6.43 -6.82
C GLY A 331 -9.88 6.01 -5.38
N VAL A 332 -10.63 4.93 -5.13
CA VAL A 332 -10.98 4.46 -3.78
C VAL A 332 -10.39 3.09 -3.42
N GLY A 333 -10.11 2.26 -4.43
CA GLY A 333 -9.78 0.85 -4.23
C GLY A 333 -8.49 0.60 -3.44
N GLU A 334 -7.60 1.58 -3.31
CA GLU A 334 -6.26 1.38 -2.73
C GLU A 334 -5.95 2.30 -1.55
N ILE A 335 -6.61 3.46 -1.48
CA ILE A 335 -6.22 4.65 -0.71
C ILE A 335 -6.31 4.49 0.82
N GLY A 336 -7.02 3.49 1.32
CA GLY A 336 -7.02 3.15 2.75
C GLY A 336 -5.71 2.52 3.23
N THR A 337 -4.89 1.98 2.31
CA THR A 337 -3.68 1.21 2.63
C THR A 337 -2.48 2.08 2.99
N PRO A 338 -2.10 3.11 2.20
CA PRO A 338 -0.87 3.86 2.41
C PRO A 338 -0.72 4.54 3.79
N PRO A 339 -1.74 5.23 4.34
CA PRO A 339 -1.57 5.94 5.61
C PRO A 339 -1.60 5.03 6.86
N ALA A 340 -1.93 3.74 6.71
CA ALA A 340 -2.09 2.83 7.85
C ALA A 340 -0.78 2.55 8.60
N ALA A 341 0.29 2.21 7.87
CA ALA A 341 1.60 1.93 8.45
C ALA A 341 2.22 3.15 9.16
N PRO A 342 2.27 4.37 8.55
CA PRO A 342 2.82 5.53 9.24
C PRO A 342 1.95 5.95 10.44
N ALA A 343 0.62 5.91 10.34
CA ALA A 343 -0.26 6.23 11.48
C ALA A 343 0.00 5.31 12.68
N LEU A 344 0.12 3.99 12.44
CA LEU A 344 0.46 3.02 13.48
C LEU A 344 1.86 3.26 14.05
N GLY A 345 2.86 3.47 13.19
CA GLY A 345 4.23 3.74 13.62
C GLY A 345 4.34 5.01 14.48
N ASN A 346 3.59 6.05 14.13
CA ASN A 346 3.53 7.31 14.89
C ASN A 346 2.82 7.11 16.23
N ALA A 347 1.76 6.29 16.28
CA ALA A 347 1.05 5.96 17.51
C ALA A 347 1.94 5.15 18.47
N LEU A 348 2.68 4.18 17.94
CA LEU A 348 3.67 3.38 18.68
C LEU A 348 4.80 4.25 19.23
N PHE A 349 5.29 5.22 18.45
CA PHE A 349 6.26 6.19 18.92
C PHE A 349 5.69 7.06 20.05
N ALA A 350 4.48 7.60 19.90
CA ALA A 350 3.83 8.39 20.93
C ALA A 350 3.63 7.61 22.24
N LEU A 351 3.32 6.30 22.14
CA LEU A 351 3.14 5.42 23.30
C LEU A 351 4.45 5.05 24.00
N THR A 352 5.54 4.88 23.25
CA THR A 352 6.75 4.20 23.74
C THR A 352 8.01 5.08 23.76
N GLY A 353 8.01 6.20 23.03
CA GLY A 353 9.19 7.00 22.72
C GLY A 353 10.18 6.33 21.75
N ASN A 354 9.92 5.11 21.28
CA ASN A 354 10.80 4.38 20.38
C ASN A 354 10.37 4.51 18.92
N ARG A 355 11.21 5.16 18.09
CA ARG A 355 10.93 5.35 16.66
C ARG A 355 11.45 4.17 15.85
N VAL A 356 10.55 3.31 15.39
CA VAL A 356 10.88 2.17 14.52
C VAL A 356 10.70 2.58 13.05
N ARG A 357 11.75 2.42 12.24
CA ARG A 357 11.78 2.80 10.81
C ARG A 357 11.81 1.60 9.86
N ARG A 358 11.56 0.40 10.39
CA ARG A 358 11.56 -0.87 9.65
C ARG A 358 10.25 -1.60 9.92
N LEU A 359 9.61 -2.07 8.86
CA LEU A 359 8.49 -3.00 8.94
C LEU A 359 8.99 -4.45 8.85
N PRO A 360 8.24 -5.42 9.42
CA PRO A 360 7.07 -5.23 10.28
C PRO A 360 7.43 -4.79 11.73
N PHE A 361 6.45 -4.20 12.43
CA PHE A 361 6.62 -3.67 13.78
C PHE A 361 6.69 -4.74 14.87
N ASN A 362 6.22 -5.97 14.63
CA ASN A 362 6.34 -7.08 15.58
C ASN A 362 7.80 -7.51 15.86
N GLN A 363 8.77 -7.01 15.08
CA GLN A 363 10.20 -7.17 15.37
C GLN A 363 10.67 -6.28 16.54
N ALA A 364 9.88 -5.28 16.92
CA ALA A 364 10.23 -4.31 17.96
C ALA A 364 9.18 -4.19 19.08
N PHE A 365 7.95 -4.62 18.85
CA PHE A 365 6.84 -4.52 19.80
C PHE A 365 6.02 -5.81 19.82
N ASP A 366 5.54 -6.19 21.00
CA ASP A 366 4.58 -7.28 21.15
C ASP A 366 3.16 -6.75 20.94
N PHE A 367 2.38 -7.43 20.10
CA PHE A 367 0.98 -7.09 19.82
C PHE A 367 0.03 -8.08 20.48
N ALA A 368 -1.13 -7.57 20.94
CA ALA A 368 -2.17 -8.32 21.65
C ALA A 368 -3.08 -9.15 20.72
#